data_AF-A0A1I6SW66-F1
#
_entry.id   AF-A0A1I6SW66-F1
#
_cell.length_a   1.000
_cell.length_b   1.000
_cell.length_c   1.000
_cell.angle_alpha   90.00
_cell.angle_beta   90.00
_cell.angle_gamma   90.00
#
_symmetry.space_group_name_H-M   'P 1'
#
loop_
_entity.id
_entity.type
_entity.pdbx_description
1 polymer ?
#
loop_
_entity_poly.entity_id
_entity_poly.type
_entity_poly.pdbx_seq_one_letter_code
_entity_poly.pdbx_strand_id
1 'polypeptide(L)'
;MMKCNKERGFNYKGMHYLDLVASNIQKGGTILDISFITQENGLVTVHIATSYAEDLTKIVDKLTYKDELLITWELVTSYKSHIIFSREILDNYLIPDNKNRELENAYTL
;
A
#
# COMPACT_ATOMS: atom_id res chain seq x y z
N MET A 1 -30.93 23.06 7.10
CA MET A 1 -30.76 22.13 5.96
C MET A 1 -29.32 21.64 6.01
N MET A 2 -29.10 20.44 6.56
CA MET A 2 -27.78 19.90 6.85
C MET A 2 -27.17 19.39 5.54
N LYS A 3 -26.13 20.06 5.01
CA LYS A 3 -25.34 19.53 3.89
C LYS A 3 -24.53 18.36 4.45
N CYS A 4 -25.04 17.15 4.27
CA CYS A 4 -24.31 15.93 4.52
C CYS A 4 -23.21 15.81 3.47
N ASN A 5 -22.02 16.37 3.75
CA ASN A 5 -20.80 15.94 3.08
C ASN A 5 -20.56 14.50 3.52
N LYS A 6 -21.17 13.55 2.79
CA LYS A 6 -20.65 12.18 2.77
C LYS A 6 -19.27 12.29 2.16
N GLU A 7 -18.26 12.45 3.01
CA GLU A 7 -16.90 12.02 2.70
C GLU A 7 -17.05 10.68 1.99
N ARG A 8 -16.69 10.64 0.70
CA ARG A 8 -16.57 9.37 -0.01
C ARG A 8 -15.35 8.67 0.57
N GLY A 9 -15.49 8.16 1.79
CA GLY A 9 -14.53 7.29 2.43
C GLY A 9 -14.53 5.99 1.65
N PHE A 10 -13.77 5.95 0.56
CA PHE A 10 -13.32 4.69 0.01
C PHE A 10 -12.50 4.02 1.11
N ASN A 11 -13.11 3.10 1.87
CA ASN A 11 -12.43 2.27 2.84
C ASN A 11 -11.60 1.21 2.10
N TYR A 12 -10.62 1.66 1.31
CA TYR A 12 -9.68 0.80 0.62
C TYR A 12 -8.63 0.31 1.62
N LYS A 13 -8.77 -0.93 2.06
CA LYS A 13 -7.81 -1.56 2.99
C LYS A 13 -6.43 -1.81 2.36
N GLY A 14 -6.35 -1.89 1.03
CA GLY A 14 -5.12 -2.28 0.33
C GLY A 14 -4.99 -3.79 0.19
N MET A 15 -3.86 -4.23 -0.39
CA MET A 15 -3.59 -5.66 -0.55
C MET A 15 -3.29 -6.30 0.80
N HIS A 16 -3.97 -7.41 1.12
CA HIS A 16 -3.67 -8.21 2.29
C HIS A 16 -2.51 -9.18 2.00
N TYR A 17 -1.67 -9.48 2.99
CA TYR A 17 -0.46 -10.28 2.80
C TYR A 17 -0.78 -11.71 2.33
N LEU A 18 -1.89 -12.30 2.78
CA LEU A 18 -2.32 -13.63 2.32
C LEU A 18 -2.72 -13.63 0.84
N ASP A 19 -3.35 -12.56 0.36
CA ASP A 19 -3.69 -12.42 -1.05
C ASP A 19 -2.43 -12.27 -1.90
N LEU A 20 -1.43 -11.54 -1.39
CA LEU A 20 -0.14 -11.43 -2.06
C LEU A 20 0.60 -12.77 -2.12
N VAL A 21 0.59 -13.53 -1.02
CA VAL A 21 1.16 -14.90 -0.99
C VAL A 21 0.49 -15.78 -2.05
N ALA A 22 -0.84 -15.78 -2.10
CA ALA A 22 -1.59 -16.54 -3.10
C ALA A 22 -1.24 -16.10 -4.54
N SER A 23 -1.14 -14.79 -4.78
CA SER A 23 -0.74 -14.21 -6.07
C SER A 23 0.67 -14.62 -6.49
N ASN A 24 1.63 -14.59 -5.57
CA ASN A 24 3.02 -14.99 -5.83
C ASN A 24 3.11 -16.47 -6.18
N ILE A 25 2.40 -17.35 -5.45
CA ILE A 25 2.32 -18.79 -5.75
C ILE A 25 1.69 -19.02 -7.13
N GLN A 26 0.59 -18.32 -7.44
CA GLN A 26 -0.10 -18.44 -8.73
C GLN A 26 0.83 -18.05 -9.91
N LYS A 27 1.77 -17.14 -9.68
CA LYS A 27 2.78 -16.71 -10.67
C LYS A 27 3.99 -17.64 -10.74
N GLY A 28 3.97 -18.78 -10.06
CA GLY A 28 5.06 -19.75 -10.04
C GLY A 28 6.16 -19.42 -9.03
N GLY A 29 5.87 -18.57 -8.04
CA GLY A 29 6.77 -18.28 -6.93
C GLY A 29 6.70 -19.34 -5.83
N THR A 30 7.85 -19.64 -5.22
CA THR A 30 7.96 -20.46 -4.02
C THR A 30 8.18 -19.55 -2.82
N ILE A 31 7.30 -19.63 -1.82
CA ILE A 31 7.44 -18.88 -0.57
C ILE A 31 8.57 -19.49 0.26
N LEU A 32 9.59 -18.69 0.58
CA LEU A 32 10.73 -19.10 1.37
C LEU A 32 10.53 -18.81 2.86
N ASP A 33 9.97 -17.64 3.17
CA ASP A 33 9.76 -17.18 4.54
C ASP A 33 8.60 -16.16 4.60
N ILE A 34 7.90 -16.15 5.74
CA ILE A 34 6.95 -15.10 6.09
C ILE A 34 7.22 -14.71 7.54
N SER A 35 7.60 -13.45 7.77
CA SER A 35 7.90 -12.93 9.10
C SER A 35 7.14 -11.65 9.43
N PHE A 36 6.85 -11.47 10.71
CA PHE A 36 6.03 -10.39 11.24
C PHE A 36 6.80 -9.60 12.28
N ILE A 37 6.77 -8.28 12.16
CA ILE A 37 7.34 -7.35 13.13
C ILE A 37 6.25 -6.40 13.58
N THR A 38 5.88 -6.46 14.86
CA THR A 38 4.94 -5.52 15.46
C THR A 38 5.72 -4.44 16.19
N GLN A 39 5.44 -3.17 15.86
CA GLN A 39 6.06 -2.01 16.48
C GLN A 39 5.17 -1.47 17.60
N GLU A 40 5.76 -0.75 18.57
CA GLU A 40 5.03 -0.23 19.75
C GLU A 40 3.87 0.72 19.40
N ASN A 41 3.91 1.34 18.22
CA ASN A 41 2.88 2.26 17.73
C ASN A 41 1.71 1.56 17.01
N GLY A 42 1.62 0.23 17.09
CA GLY A 42 0.58 -0.57 16.44
C GLY A 42 0.81 -0.81 14.94
N LEU A 43 1.97 -0.40 14.39
CA LEU A 43 2.35 -0.79 13.04
C LEU A 43 2.75 -2.26 13.00
N VAL A 44 2.27 -2.97 11.98
CA VAL A 44 2.69 -4.34 11.68
C VAL A 44 3.39 -4.35 10.33
N THR A 45 4.63 -4.84 10.30
CA THR A 45 5.36 -5.08 9.07
C THR A 45 5.41 -6.57 8.79
N VAL A 46 4.96 -6.98 7.62
CA VAL A 46 5.02 -8.35 7.11
C VAL A 46 6.07 -8.41 6.02
N HIS A 47 7.04 -9.31 6.15
CA HIS A 47 8.00 -9.63 5.11
C HIS A 47 7.63 -10.98 4.48
N ILE A 48 7.59 -11.05 3.16
CA ILE A 48 7.34 -12.27 2.40
C ILE A 48 8.52 -12.47 1.45
N ALA A 49 9.37 -13.44 1.75
CA ALA A 49 10.44 -13.82 0.86
C ALA A 49 9.92 -14.84 -0.17
N THR A 50 10.04 -14.50 -1.45
CA THR A 50 9.60 -15.37 -2.55
C THR A 50 10.75 -15.62 -3.52
N SER A 51 10.92 -16.88 -3.91
CA SER A 51 11.82 -17.32 -4.97
C SER A 51 11.06 -17.58 -6.26
N TYR A 52 11.65 -17.24 -7.40
CA TYR A 52 11.13 -17.54 -8.73
C TYR A 52 12.21 -18.20 -9.57
N ALA A 53 11.75 -19.04 -10.51
CA ALA A 53 12.59 -19.73 -11.49
C ALA A 53 13.78 -20.46 -10.82
N GLU A 54 13.48 -21.38 -9.90
CA GLU A 54 14.48 -22.22 -9.23
C GLU A 54 15.60 -21.39 -8.55
N ASP A 55 15.23 -20.41 -7.73
CA ASP A 55 16.16 -19.52 -7.01
C ASP A 55 16.96 -18.53 -7.86
N LEU A 56 16.70 -18.43 -9.17
CA LEU A 56 17.32 -17.41 -10.03
C LEU A 56 16.94 -15.99 -9.61
N THR A 57 15.71 -15.80 -9.11
CA THR A 57 15.25 -14.50 -8.63
C THR A 57 14.65 -14.63 -7.25
N LYS A 58 15.15 -13.82 -6.30
CA LYS A 58 14.60 -13.71 -4.95
C LYS A 58 14.14 -12.29 -4.70
N ILE A 59 12.91 -12.17 -4.23
CA ILE A 59 12.32 -10.90 -3.83
C ILE A 59 11.85 -11.00 -2.38
N VAL A 60 11.80 -9.86 -1.72
CA VAL A 60 11.16 -9.71 -0.42
C VAL A 60 10.11 -8.62 -0.54
N ASP A 61 8.84 -9.00 -0.45
CA ASP A 61 7.75 -8.05 -0.31
C ASP A 61 7.66 -7.61 1.15
N LYS A 62 7.73 -6.31 1.41
CA LYS A 62 7.58 -5.71 2.73
C LYS A 62 6.30 -4.88 2.76
N LEU A 63 5.31 -5.35 3.53
CA LEU A 63 4.01 -4.73 3.66
C LEU A 63 3.86 -4.16 5.06
N THR A 64 3.62 -2.85 5.17
CA THR A 64 3.39 -2.18 6.45
C THR A 64 1.92 -1.86 6.60
N TYR A 65 1.34 -2.24 7.73
CA TYR A 65 -0.06 -2.03 8.06
C TYR A 65 -0.21 -1.19 9.33
N LYS A 66 -1.30 -0.43 9.39
CA LYS A 66 -1.81 0.23 10.60
C LYS A 66 -3.32 0.05 10.66
N ASP A 67 -3.86 -0.43 11.78
CA ASP A 67 -5.31 -0.61 11.96
C ASP A 67 -5.96 -1.39 10.78
N GLU A 68 -5.32 -2.49 10.37
CA GLU A 68 -5.68 -3.33 9.21
C GLU A 68 -5.55 -2.67 7.82
N LEU A 69 -5.12 -1.41 7.73
CA LEU A 69 -4.91 -0.72 6.47
C LEU A 69 -3.47 -0.87 6.00
N LEU A 70 -3.26 -1.27 4.75
CA LEU A 70 -1.95 -1.22 4.11
C LEU A 70 -1.52 0.24 3.99
N ILE A 71 -0.36 0.57 4.55
CA ILE A 71 0.26 1.89 4.53
C ILE A 71 1.31 1.96 3.43
N THR A 72 2.21 0.98 3.38
CA THR A 72 3.22 0.86 2.33
C THR A 72 3.38 -0.58 1.87
N TRP A 73 3.71 -0.77 0.60
CA TRP A 73 4.21 -2.01 0.04
C TRP A 73 5.49 -1.69 -0.73
N GLU A 74 6.59 -2.29 -0.28
CA GLU A 74 7.89 -2.22 -0.90
C GLU A 74 8.27 -3.60 -1.46
N LEU A 75 8.76 -3.63 -2.69
CA LEU A 75 9.40 -4.79 -3.30
C LEU A 75 10.92 -4.61 -3.17
N VAL A 76 11.55 -5.48 -2.38
CA VAL A 76 12.99 -5.47 -2.16
C VAL A 76 13.65 -6.58 -2.98
N THR A 77 14.63 -6.22 -3.78
CA THR A 77 15.50 -7.14 -4.52
C THR A 77 16.93 -7.00 -4.00
N SER A 78 17.84 -7.89 -4.42
CA SER A 78 19.26 -7.82 -4.06
C SER A 78 19.95 -6.50 -4.41
N TYR A 79 19.39 -5.71 -5.33
CA TYR A 79 19.99 -4.49 -5.84
C TYR A 79 19.28 -3.22 -5.37
N LYS A 80 17.96 -3.29 -5.16
CA LYS A 80 17.13 -2.09 -4.95
C LYS A 80 15.81 -2.41 -4.27
N SER A 81 15.30 -1.43 -3.52
CA SER A 81 13.91 -1.38 -3.04
C SER A 81 13.06 -0.47 -3.94
N HIS A 82 11.85 -0.91 -4.22
CA HIS A 82 10.86 -0.19 -5.03
C HIS A 82 9.54 -0.10 -4.27
N ILE A 83 9.02 1.12 -4.11
CA ILE A 83 7.69 1.33 -3.54
C ILE A 83 6.65 0.97 -4.61
N ILE A 84 5.87 -0.09 -4.36
CA ILE A 84 4.75 -0.52 -5.20
C ILE A 84 3.48 0.24 -4.83
N PHE A 85 3.29 0.50 -3.54
CA PHE A 85 2.15 1.23 -3.03
C PHE A 85 2.54 2.09 -1.82
N SER A 86 1.96 3.29 -1.76
CA SER A 86 1.98 4.16 -0.60
C SER A 86 0.60 4.79 -0.42
N ARG A 87 0.06 4.69 0.79
CA ARG A 87 -1.22 5.32 1.15
C ARG A 87 -1.14 6.83 1.08
N GLU A 88 -0.02 7.43 1.48
CA GLU A 88 0.19 8.88 1.34
C GLU A 88 0.06 9.33 -0.11
N ILE A 89 0.68 8.58 -1.05
CA ILE A 89 0.58 8.87 -2.47
C ILE A 89 -0.88 8.73 -2.95
N LEU A 90 -1.57 7.67 -2.55
CA LEU A 90 -2.98 7.46 -2.87
C LEU A 90 -3.85 8.62 -2.34
N ASP A 91 -3.66 9.01 -1.09
CA ASP A 91 -4.43 10.07 -0.45
C ASP A 91 -4.22 11.42 -1.17
N ASN A 92 -2.98 11.70 -1.60
CA ASN A 92 -2.69 12.88 -2.42
C ASN A 92 -3.42 12.90 -3.77
N TYR A 93 -3.70 11.73 -4.36
CA TYR A 93 -4.52 11.65 -5.58
C TYR A 93 -6.03 11.74 -5.31
N LEU A 94 -6.48 11.31 -4.13
CA LEU A 94 -7.89 11.24 -3.77
C LEU A 94 -8.43 12.51 -3.13
N ILE A 95 -7.59 13.27 -2.44
CA ILE A 95 -7.95 14.58 -1.90
C ILE A 95 -8.13 15.51 -3.10
N PRO A 96 -9.36 15.95 -3.42
CA PRO A 96 -9.55 16.96 -4.45
C PRO A 96 -8.79 18.20 -4.00
N ASP A 97 -8.03 18.79 -4.91
CA ASP A 97 -7.32 20.03 -4.67
C ASP A 97 -8.34 21.15 -4.40
N ASN A 98 -8.82 21.24 -3.16
CA ASN A 98 -9.82 22.21 -2.74
C ASN A 98 -9.24 23.63 -2.75
N LYS A 99 -7.93 23.78 -3.01
CA LYS A 99 -7.28 25.08 -3.24
C LYS A 99 -7.52 25.64 -4.65
N ASN A 100 -7.81 24.83 -5.66
CA ASN A 100 -8.07 25.35 -7.01
C ASN A 100 -9.51 25.86 -7.19
N ARG A 101 -10.47 25.37 -6.40
CA ARG A 101 -11.87 25.85 -6.44
C ARG A 101 -12.09 27.20 -5.75
N GLU A 102 -11.20 27.59 -4.82
CA GLU A 102 -11.27 28.93 -4.21
C GLU A 102 -10.62 29.99 -5.11
N LEU A 103 -9.60 29.62 -5.92
CA LEU A 103 -8.97 30.54 -6.87
C LEU A 103 -9.86 30.82 -8.09
N GLU A 104 -10.56 29.83 -8.65
CA GLU A 104 -11.49 30.08 -9.77
C GLU A 104 -12.68 30.99 -9.38
N ASN A 105 -13.12 30.95 -8.12
CA ASN A 105 -14.17 31.85 -7.62
C ASN A 105 -13.64 33.24 -7.22
N ALA A 106 -12.33 33.42 -7.05
CA ALA A 106 -11.72 34.70 -6.75
C ALA A 106 -11.40 35.54 -8.01
N TYR A 107 -11.33 34.91 -9.18
CA TYR A 107 -11.11 35.58 -10.48
C TYR A 107 -12.39 35.75 -11.32
N THR A 108 -13.56 35.41 -10.76
CA THR A 108 -14.87 35.61 -11.40
C THR A 108 -15.73 36.63 -10.62
N LEU A 109 -15.17 37.79 -10.30
CA LEU A 109 -15.87 39.00 -9.86
C LEU A 109 -15.62 40.15 -10.83
#